data_AF-A0A0B3AWC5-F1
#
_entry.id   AF-A0A0B3AWC5-F1
#
_cell.length_a   1.000
_cell.length_b   1.000
_cell.length_c   1.000
_cell.angle_alpha   90.00
_cell.angle_beta   90.00
_cell.angle_gamma   90.00
#
_symmetry.space_group_name_H-M   'P 1'
#
loop_
_entity.id
_entity.type
_entity.pdbx_description
1 polymer ?
#
loop_
_entity_poly.entity_id
_entity_poly.type
_entity_poly.pdbx_seq_one_letter_code
_entity_poly.pdbx_strand_id
1 'polypeptide(L)' 'MDTTIAIKENTLQILSNLKDKMKARSVEEVIIRILQKSGNISKTRFGLNSKLKKFQEKDRANAHEL' A
#
# COMPACT_ATOMS: atom_id res chain seq x y z
N MET A 1 10.81 -1.06 8.46
CA MET A 1 10.10 -2.04 9.28
C MET A 1 9.46 -3.02 8.34
N ASP A 2 9.95 -4.24 8.33
CA ASP A 2 9.38 -5.36 7.60
C ASP A 2 8.43 -6.16 8.50
N THR A 3 7.48 -6.85 7.89
CA THR A 3 6.55 -7.74 8.60
C THR A 3 6.43 -9.02 7.79
N THR A 4 6.77 -10.14 8.41
CA THR A 4 6.65 -11.45 7.78
C THR A 4 5.22 -11.94 7.87
N ILE A 5 4.65 -12.35 6.75
CA ILE A 5 3.33 -13.00 6.67
C ILE A 5 3.52 -14.48 6.32
N ALA A 6 2.87 -15.36 7.06
CA ALA A 6 2.83 -16.77 6.71
C ALA A 6 1.82 -17.01 5.59
N ILE A 7 2.25 -17.65 4.51
CA ILE A 7 1.39 -18.05 3.39
C ILE A 7 1.72 -19.48 2.97
N LYS A 8 0.77 -20.14 2.29
CA LYS A 8 0.98 -21.48 1.74
C LYS A 8 2.04 -21.43 0.63
N GLU A 9 2.84 -22.48 0.51
CA GLU A 9 3.89 -22.59 -0.52
C GLU A 9 3.34 -22.44 -1.94
N ASN A 10 2.22 -23.11 -2.25
CA ASN A 10 1.54 -22.98 -3.54
C ASN A 10 1.17 -21.51 -3.86
N THR A 11 0.73 -20.75 -2.86
CA THR A 11 0.43 -19.32 -3.03
C THR A 11 1.67 -18.51 -3.36
N LEU A 12 2.81 -18.81 -2.72
CA LEU A 12 4.09 -18.15 -3.02
C LEU A 12 4.57 -18.45 -4.46
N GLN A 13 4.39 -19.69 -4.94
CA GLN A 13 4.72 -20.06 -6.32
C GLN A 13 3.88 -19.27 -7.33
N ILE A 14 2.56 -19.19 -7.09
CA ILE A 14 1.65 -18.40 -7.93
C ILE A 14 2.06 -16.92 -7.95
N LEU A 15 2.36 -16.33 -6.79
CA LEU A 15 2.81 -14.94 -6.69
C LEU A 15 4.15 -14.71 -7.40
N SER A 16 5.06 -15.67 -7.35
CA SER A 16 6.35 -15.60 -8.06
C SER A 16 6.17 -15.63 -9.58
N ASN A 17 5.31 -16.50 -10.09
CA ASN A 17 4.95 -16.54 -11.51
C ASN A 17 4.27 -15.24 -11.97
N LEU A 18 3.42 -14.66 -11.12
CA LEU A 18 2.77 -13.37 -11.36
C LEU A 18 3.79 -12.21 -11.37
N LYS A 19 4.81 -12.26 -10.52
CA LYS A 19 5.90 -11.29 -10.49
C LYS A 19 6.58 -11.19 -11.85
N ASP A 20 6.94 -12.33 -12.44
CA ASP A 20 7.57 -12.40 -13.76
C ASP A 20 6.64 -11.88 -14.86
N LYS A 21 5.39 -12.34 -14.89
CA LYS A 21 4.39 -11.89 -15.88
C LYS A 21 4.13 -10.39 -15.82
N MET A 22 4.08 -9.82 -14.60
CA MET A 22 3.83 -8.40 -14.39
C MET A 22 5.09 -7.53 -14.47
N LYS A 23 6.27 -8.15 -14.69
CA LYS A 23 7.59 -7.51 -14.59
C LYS A 23 7.72 -6.68 -13.31
N ALA A 24 7.23 -7.23 -12.20
CA ALA A 24 7.18 -6.56 -10.92
C ALA A 24 8.52 -6.70 -10.18
N ARG A 25 8.89 -5.69 -9.40
CA ARG A 25 10.16 -5.68 -8.66
C ARG A 25 10.17 -6.63 -7.47
N SER A 26 9.01 -6.87 -6.86
CA SER A 26 8.85 -7.69 -5.66
C SER A 26 7.47 -8.33 -5.61
N VAL A 27 7.32 -9.36 -4.76
CA VAL A 27 6.01 -9.97 -4.46
C VAL A 27 5.06 -8.95 -3.83
N GLU A 28 5.57 -8.02 -3.02
CA GLU A 28 4.78 -6.91 -2.46
C GLU A 28 4.18 -6.04 -3.57
N GLU A 29 4.97 -5.68 -4.59
CA GLU A 29 4.48 -4.89 -5.71
C GLU A 29 3.38 -5.62 -6.50
N VAL A 30 3.50 -6.94 -6.65
CA VAL A 30 2.45 -7.79 -7.24
C VAL A 30 1.16 -7.68 -6.44
N ILE A 31 1.23 -7.88 -5.12
CA ILE A 31 0.07 -7.81 -4.23
C ILE A 31 -0.60 -6.44 -4.34
N ILE A 32 0.17 -5.35 -4.26
CA ILE A 32 -0.35 -3.98 -4.37
C ILE A 32 -1.03 -3.74 -5.71
N ARG A 33 -0.42 -4.17 -6.84
CA ARG A 33 -1.01 -3.99 -8.17
C ARG A 33 -2.30 -4.80 -8.35
N ILE A 34 -2.37 -6.01 -7.81
CA ILE A 34 -3.60 -6.81 -7.81
C ILE A 34 -4.70 -6.10 -7.05
N LEU A 35 -4.40 -5.59 -5.85
CA LEU A 35 -5.36 -4.88 -4.99
C LEU A 35 -5.85 -3.57 -5.63
N GLN A 36 -4.96 -2.85 -6.33
CA GLN A 36 -5.33 -1.67 -7.12
C GLN A 36 -6.24 -2.03 -8.30
N LYS A 37 -5.93 -3.10 -9.04
CA LYS A 37 -6.77 -3.58 -10.15
C LYS A 37 -8.14 -4.06 -9.69
N SER A 38 -8.22 -4.67 -8.52
CA SER A 38 -9.48 -5.12 -7.92
C SER A 38 -10.37 -3.98 -7.42
N GLY A 39 -9.94 -2.72 -7.56
CA GLY A 39 -10.73 -1.53 -7.23
C GLY A 39 -10.93 -1.28 -5.74
N ASN A 40 -10.35 -2.11 -4.86
CA ASN A 40 -10.72 -2.15 -3.44
C ASN A 40 -9.74 -1.43 -2.49
N ILE A 41 -8.57 -0.96 -2.95
CA ILE A 41 -7.57 -0.35 -2.06
C ILE A 41 -6.90 0.86 -2.70
N SER A 42 -7.06 2.02 -2.05
CA SER A 42 -6.38 3.27 -2.43
C SER A 42 -4.86 3.14 -2.22
N LYS A 43 -4.05 3.72 -3.12
CA LYS A 43 -2.57 3.72 -3.06
C LYS A 43 -2.00 4.21 -1.72
N THR A 44 -2.78 4.95 -0.96
CA THR A 44 -2.40 5.61 0.27
C THR A 44 -3.15 5.02 1.46
N ARG A 45 -2.41 4.44 2.41
CA ARG A 45 -2.91 4.17 3.77
C ARG A 45 -3.21 5.44 4.57
N PHE A 46 -2.79 6.61 4.06
CA PHE A 46 -2.99 7.92 4.67
C PHE A 46 -4.47 8.35 4.77
N GLY A 47 -5.38 7.69 4.05
CA GLY A 47 -6.83 7.96 4.09
C GLY A 47 -7.68 6.85 4.71
N LEU A 48 -7.08 5.78 5.25
CA LEU A 48 -7.82 4.66 5.85
C LEU A 48 -7.93 4.74 7.37
N ASN A 49 -7.29 5.73 8.00
CA ASN A 49 -7.59 6.05 9.40
C ASN A 49 -8.85 6.91 9.42
N SER A 50 -10.01 6.31 9.71
CA SER A 50 -11.30 7.04 9.81
C SER A 50 -11.28 8.20 10.83
N LYS A 51 -10.27 8.25 11.70
CA LYS A 51 -10.05 9.34 12.66
C LYS A 51 -9.32 10.56 12.06
N LEU A 52 -8.68 10.42 10.91
CA LEU A 52 -7.87 11.47 10.28
C LEU A 52 -8.57 12.00 9.04
N LYS A 53 -9.00 13.27 9.08
CA LYS A 53 -9.55 13.98 7.93
C LYS A 53 -8.41 14.39 6.99
N LYS A 54 -8.72 14.57 5.70
CA LYS A 54 -7.76 15.14 4.73
C LYS A 54 -7.27 16.49 5.24
N PHE A 55 -5.96 16.68 5.25
CA PHE A 55 -5.33 17.95 5.61
C PHE A 55 -5.90 19.08 4.74
N GLN A 56 -6.44 20.11 5.37
CA GLN A 56 -6.96 21.31 4.76
C GLN A 56 -5.98 22.47 4.97
N GLU A 57 -6.10 23.52 4.19
CA GLU A 57 -5.21 24.69 4.29
C GLU A 57 -5.25 25.34 5.69
N LYS A 58 -6.39 25.24 6.38
CA LYS A 58 -6.59 25.66 7.78
C LYS A 58 -5.82 24.84 8.83
N ASP A 59 -5.34 23.65 8.47
CA ASP A 59 -4.55 22.79 9.36
C ASP A 59 -3.06 23.15 9.31
N ARG A 60 -2.65 24.11 8.47
CA ARG A 60 -1.30 24.68 8.50
C ARG A 60 -1.10 25.41 9.83
N ALA A 61 -0.14 24.94 10.62
CA ALA A 61 0.28 25.65 11.81
C ALA A 61 0.80 27.03 11.40
N ASN A 62 0.23 28.09 11.99
CA ASN A 62 0.82 29.43 11.88
C ASN A 62 2.23 29.33 12.45
N ALA A 63 3.24 29.63 11.63
CA ALA A 63 4.60 29.73 12.09
C ALA A 63 4.62 30.69 13.28
N HIS A 64 5.01 30.20 14.45
CA HIS A 64 5.27 31.07 15.59
C HIS A 64 6.59 31.78 15.28
N GLU A 65 6.51 33.07 15.00
CA GLU A 65 7.71 33.91 14.84
C GLU A 65 8.40 33.98 16.20
N LEU A 66 9.64 33.48 16.26
CA LEU A 66 10.52 33.52 17.43
C LEU A 66 11.02 34.93 17.72
#